data_AF-A0A284VTB5-F1
#
_entry.id   AF-A0A284VTB5-F1
#
_cell.length_a   1.000
_cell.length_b   1.000
_cell.length_c   1.000
_cell.angle_alpha   90.00
_cell.angle_beta   90.00
_cell.angle_gamma   90.00
#
_symmetry.space_group_name_H-M   'P 1'
#
loop_
_entity.id
_entity.type
_entity.pdbx_description
1 polymer ?
#
loop_
_entity_poly.entity_id
_entity_poly.type
_entity_poly.pdbx_seq_one_letter_code
_entity_poly.pdbx_strand_id
1 'polypeptide(L)'
;MQTHTYLQETLLELFVAINLKLSKPLRMRLSALIVCLLENNEAHICKLGETLSINGVSMMACIQRIRRFLSNRRISPTIVLVPLIRLMRPLLEKLPEITLTMDRTDWEKRCKYINILSVAISYKGRALPLCGWFPARKEIALLTSGNVS
;
A
#
# COMPACT_ATOMS: atom_id res chain seq x y z
N MET A 1 20.76 -6.33 -5.81
CA MET A 1 20.10 -7.64 -5.97
C MET A 1 19.97 -8.41 -4.65
N GLN A 2 21.05 -8.67 -3.90
CA GLN A 2 20.96 -9.39 -2.61
C GLN A 2 20.09 -8.66 -1.56
N THR A 3 20.22 -7.34 -1.42
CA THR A 3 19.43 -6.54 -0.47
C THR A 3 17.93 -6.54 -0.77
N HIS A 4 17.56 -6.54 -2.05
CA HIS A 4 16.17 -6.59 -2.51
C HIS A 4 15.51 -7.92 -2.13
N THR A 5 16.18 -9.04 -2.38
CA THR A 5 15.69 -10.38 -2.01
C THR A 5 15.53 -10.52 -0.50
N TYR A 6 16.54 -10.10 0.27
CA TYR A 6 16.53 -10.14 1.72
C TYR A 6 15.37 -9.31 2.33
N LEU A 7 15.17 -8.09 1.83
CA LEU A 7 14.08 -7.23 2.30
C LEU A 7 12.71 -7.82 1.96
N GLN A 8 12.59 -8.41 0.76
CA GLN A 8 11.36 -9.05 0.34
C GLN A 8 11.02 -10.28 1.21
N GLU A 9 12.01 -11.12 1.52
CA GLU A 9 11.86 -12.28 2.42
C GLU A 9 11.44 -11.84 3.82
N THR A 10 12.12 -10.82 4.37
CA THR A 10 11.79 -10.23 5.67
C THR A 10 10.36 -9.70 5.72
N LEU A 11 9.90 -9.02 4.66
CA LEU A 11 8.51 -8.56 4.57
C LEU A 11 7.50 -9.71 4.52
N LEU A 12 7.83 -10.82 3.85
CA LEU A 12 6.95 -11.98 3.77
C LEU A 12 6.81 -12.68 5.12
N GLU A 13 7.90 -12.84 5.85
CA GLU A 13 7.90 -13.34 7.24
C GLU A 13 7.10 -12.41 8.15
N LEU A 14 7.31 -11.09 8.03
CA LEU A 14 6.56 -10.10 8.76
C LEU A 14 5.05 -10.23 8.50
N PHE A 15 4.63 -10.40 7.24
CA PHE A 15 3.21 -10.58 6.89
C PHE A 15 2.58 -11.81 7.54
N VAL A 16 3.35 -12.89 7.71
CA VAL A 16 2.91 -14.08 8.45
C VAL A 16 2.78 -13.74 9.93
N ALA A 17 3.80 -13.12 10.53
CA ALA A 17 3.84 -12.78 11.95
C ALA A 17 2.68 -11.84 12.36
N ILE A 18 2.34 -10.86 11.53
CA ILE A 18 1.22 -9.93 11.78
C ILE A 18 -0.16 -10.50 11.40
N ASN A 19 -0.21 -11.73 10.89
CA ASN A 19 -1.41 -12.42 10.40
C ASN A 19 -2.16 -11.62 9.30
N LEU A 20 -1.43 -11.14 8.29
CA LEU A 20 -2.00 -10.44 7.16
C LEU A 20 -2.80 -11.42 6.28
N LYS A 21 -4.12 -11.26 6.25
CA LYS A 21 -5.07 -12.17 5.56
C LYS A 21 -5.10 -11.99 4.03
N LEU A 22 -3.97 -12.24 3.37
CA LEU A 22 -3.85 -12.22 1.92
C LEU A 22 -3.35 -13.57 1.38
N SER A 23 -3.82 -13.97 0.20
CA SER A 23 -3.30 -15.17 -0.47
C SER A 23 -1.81 -15.02 -0.77
N LYS A 24 -1.08 -16.14 -0.88
CA LYS A 24 0.37 -16.14 -1.16
C LYS A 24 0.75 -15.25 -2.38
N PRO A 25 0.06 -15.33 -3.53
CA PRO A 25 0.38 -14.46 -4.68
C PRO A 25 0.20 -12.97 -4.40
N LEU A 26 -0.79 -12.59 -3.57
CA LEU A 26 -1.02 -11.20 -3.21
C LEU A 26 0.02 -10.70 -2.22
N ARG A 27 0.45 -11.53 -1.25
CA ARG A 27 1.56 -11.21 -0.34
C ARG A 27 2.87 -10.99 -1.09
N MET A 28 3.19 -11.87 -2.04
CA MET A 28 4.38 -11.73 -2.90
C MET A 28 4.38 -10.43 -3.71
N ARG A 29 3.22 -10.05 -4.27
CA ARG A 29 3.11 -8.81 -5.04
C ARG A 29 3.20 -7.58 -4.14
N LEU A 30 2.55 -7.62 -2.97
CA LEU A 30 2.60 -6.54 -2.00
C LEU A 30 4.03 -6.30 -1.48
N SER A 31 4.76 -7.36 -1.12
CA SER A 31 6.15 -7.22 -0.68
C SER A 31 7.03 -6.64 -1.77
N ALA A 32 6.93 -7.12 -3.00
CA ALA A 32 7.69 -6.58 -4.13
C ALA A 32 7.40 -5.08 -4.37
N LEU A 33 6.13 -4.65 -4.28
CA LEU A 33 5.78 -3.24 -4.43
C LEU A 33 6.32 -2.38 -3.28
N ILE A 34 6.27 -2.87 -2.04
CA ILE A 34 6.84 -2.16 -0.88
C ILE A 34 8.36 -2.02 -1.04
N VAL A 35 9.06 -3.07 -1.46
CA VAL A 35 10.51 -2.99 -1.71
C VAL A 35 10.82 -1.92 -2.76
N CYS A 36 10.12 -1.91 -3.90
CA CYS A 36 10.32 -0.88 -4.92
C CYS A 36 10.12 0.54 -4.36
N LEU A 37 9.08 0.76 -3.56
CA LEU A 37 8.81 2.07 -2.97
C LEU A 37 9.86 2.48 -1.91
N LEU A 38 10.36 1.52 -1.13
CA LEU A 38 11.42 1.75 -0.13
C LEU A 38 12.78 2.04 -0.78
N GLU A 39 13.04 1.50 -1.97
CA GLU A 39 14.22 1.80 -2.78
C GLU A 39 14.13 3.16 -3.51
N ASN A 40 13.27 4.06 -3.04
CA ASN A 40 13.09 5.42 -3.54
C ASN A 40 12.63 5.51 -5.01
N ASN A 41 11.96 4.46 -5.52
CA ASN A 41 11.31 4.55 -6.82
C ASN A 41 10.04 5.42 -6.72
N GLU A 42 9.80 6.22 -7.75
CA GLU A 42 8.56 6.97 -7.87
C GLU A 42 7.34 6.04 -7.81
N ALA A 43 6.28 6.48 -7.12
CA ALA A 43 4.99 5.78 -7.07
C ALA A 43 4.21 5.83 -8.41
N HIS A 44 4.92 5.94 -9.53
CA HIS A 44 4.36 5.94 -10.87
C HIS A 44 4.34 4.52 -11.45
N ILE A 45 3.21 4.10 -12.01
CA ILE A 45 3.00 2.68 -12.38
C ILE A 45 3.98 2.18 -13.44
N CYS A 46 4.41 3.03 -14.37
CA CYS A 46 5.40 2.65 -15.38
C CYS A 46 6.78 2.44 -14.75
N LYS A 47 7.16 3.26 -13.76
CA LYS A 47 8.43 3.13 -13.04
C LYS A 47 8.46 1.88 -12.19
N LEU A 48 7.39 1.61 -11.44
CA LEU A 48 7.24 0.35 -10.72
C LEU A 48 7.25 -0.87 -11.66
N GLY A 49 6.66 -0.75 -12.86
CA GLY A 49 6.69 -1.79 -13.88
C GLY A 49 8.08 -2.07 -14.43
N GLU A 50 8.86 -1.01 -14.67
CA GLU A 50 10.27 -1.05 -15.09
C GLU A 50 11.13 -1.76 -14.03
N THR A 51 11.07 -1.31 -12.77
CA THR A 51 11.84 -1.91 -11.67
C THR A 51 11.51 -3.39 -11.47
N LEU A 52 10.23 -3.78 -11.62
CA LEU A 52 9.81 -5.19 -11.48
C LEU A 52 10.10 -6.06 -12.71
N SER A 53 10.45 -5.46 -13.86
CA SER A 53 10.74 -6.18 -15.11
C SER A 53 12.16 -6.76 -15.19
N ILE A 54 13.04 -6.38 -14.25
CA ILE A 54 14.46 -6.77 -14.18
C ILE A 54 14.67 -8.30 -14.23
N ASN A 55 13.66 -9.10 -13.85
CA ASN A 55 13.71 -10.57 -13.85
C ASN A 55 13.26 -11.24 -15.17
N GLY A 56 13.48 -10.61 -16.33
CA GLY A 56 13.21 -11.19 -17.66
C GLY A 56 11.73 -11.24 -18.06
N VAL A 57 10.86 -10.53 -17.33
CA VAL A 57 9.43 -10.38 -17.67
C VAL A 57 9.24 -9.08 -18.44
N SER A 58 8.41 -9.08 -19.48
CA SER A 58 8.10 -7.83 -20.20
C SER A 58 7.51 -6.75 -19.28
N MET A 59 7.98 -5.51 -19.44
CA MET A 59 7.52 -4.34 -18.67
C MET A 59 5.99 -4.21 -18.71
N MET A 60 5.37 -4.40 -19.88
CA MET A 60 3.91 -4.34 -20.06
C MET A 60 3.18 -5.40 -19.24
N ALA A 61 3.72 -6.61 -19.15
CA ALA A 61 3.15 -7.66 -18.28
C ALA A 61 3.27 -7.27 -16.80
N CYS A 62 4.37 -6.66 -16.38
CA CYS A 62 4.53 -6.14 -15.03
C CYS A 62 3.51 -5.03 -14.71
N ILE A 63 3.39 -4.02 -15.57
CA ILE A 63 2.38 -2.95 -15.44
C ILE A 63 0.98 -3.55 -15.30
N GLN A 64 0.62 -4.52 -16.15
CA GLN A 64 -0.70 -5.12 -16.09
C GLN A 64 -0.95 -5.90 -14.80
N ARG A 65 0.08 -6.57 -14.26
CA ARG A 65 -0.01 -7.23 -12.95
C ARG A 65 -0.19 -6.22 -11.81
N ILE A 66 0.49 -5.07 -11.86
CA ILE A 66 0.30 -3.99 -10.87
C ILE A 66 -1.13 -3.44 -10.96
N ARG A 67 -1.63 -3.15 -12.17
CA ARG A 67 -3.02 -2.69 -12.38
C ARG A 67 -4.04 -3.68 -11.81
N ARG A 68 -3.86 -4.97 -12.09
CA ARG A 68 -4.72 -6.05 -11.55
C ARG A 68 -4.64 -6.12 -10.04
N PHE A 69 -3.46 -5.94 -9.45
CA PHE A 69 -3.29 -5.91 -8.00
C PHE A 69 -4.04 -4.72 -7.38
N LEU A 70 -3.81 -3.50 -7.86
CA LEU A 70 -4.44 -2.29 -7.34
C LEU A 70 -5.97 -2.27 -7.54
N SER A 71 -6.47 -2.91 -8.60
CA SER A 71 -7.91 -3.01 -8.88
C SER A 71 -8.57 -4.23 -8.25
N ASN A 72 -7.84 -5.07 -7.51
CA ASN A 72 -8.37 -6.30 -6.94
C ASN A 72 -9.35 -6.01 -5.81
N ARG A 73 -10.63 -6.34 -6.01
CA ARG A 73 -11.70 -6.09 -5.03
C ARG A 73 -11.46 -6.77 -3.68
N ARG A 74 -10.69 -7.86 -3.63
CA ARG A 74 -10.35 -8.56 -2.38
C ARG A 74 -9.31 -7.83 -1.54
N ILE A 75 -8.63 -6.84 -2.10
CA ILE A 75 -7.73 -5.96 -1.36
C ILE A 75 -8.57 -4.78 -0.87
N SER A 76 -8.63 -4.63 0.45
CA SER A 76 -9.30 -3.52 1.12
C SER A 76 -8.29 -2.88 2.07
N PRO A 77 -8.19 -1.54 2.13
CA PRO A 77 -7.34 -0.87 3.12
C PRO A 77 -7.63 -1.32 4.56
N THR A 78 -8.88 -1.72 4.84
CA THR A 78 -9.28 -2.23 6.16
C THR A 78 -8.58 -3.54 6.55
N ILE A 79 -8.06 -4.32 5.58
CA ILE A 79 -7.40 -5.59 5.87
C ILE A 79 -6.04 -5.43 6.56
N VAL A 80 -5.39 -4.27 6.38
CA VAL A 80 -4.08 -3.99 6.97
C VAL A 80 -4.17 -3.30 8.33
N LEU A 81 -5.34 -2.81 8.74
CA LEU A 81 -5.51 -2.03 9.97
C LEU A 81 -5.08 -2.81 11.22
N VAL A 82 -5.69 -3.96 11.48
CA VAL A 82 -5.35 -4.78 12.66
C VAL A 82 -3.90 -5.29 12.62
N PRO A 83 -3.39 -5.82 11.48
CA PRO A 83 -1.97 -6.15 11.36
C PRO A 83 -1.02 -4.99 11.67
N LEU A 84 -1.34 -3.78 11.21
CA LEU A 84 -0.51 -2.60 11.44
C LEU A 84 -0.52 -2.18 12.92
N ILE A 85 -1.68 -2.20 13.58
CA ILE A 85 -1.78 -1.96 15.03
C ILE A 85 -0.94 -2.97 15.81
N ARG A 86 -0.99 -4.25 15.42
CA ARG A 86 -0.15 -5.31 16.04
C ARG A 86 1.34 -5.03 15.85
N LEU A 87 1.73 -4.58 14.66
CA LEU A 87 3.12 -4.20 14.38
C LEU A 87 3.57 -3.03 15.27
N MET A 88 2.71 -2.04 15.48
CA MET A 88 3.02 -0.87 16.30
C MET A 88 2.84 -1.13 17.80
N ARG A 89 2.21 -2.23 18.23
CA ARG A 89 1.90 -2.52 19.63
C ARG A 89 3.07 -2.27 20.60
N PRO A 90 4.31 -2.76 20.34
CA PRO A 90 5.43 -2.56 21.27
C PRO A 90 5.81 -1.08 21.48
N LEU A 91 5.46 -0.23 20.51
CA LEU A 91 5.61 1.22 20.57
C LEU A 91 4.47 1.85 21.35
N LEU A 92 3.23 1.45 21.03
CA LEU A 92 2.01 2.05 21.55
C LEU A 92 1.78 1.73 23.03
N GLU A 93 2.14 0.54 23.49
CA GLU A 93 2.01 0.13 24.90
C GLU A 93 2.90 0.94 25.85
N LYS A 94 3.95 1.58 25.32
CA LYS A 94 4.87 2.42 26.11
C LYS A 94 4.43 3.87 26.20
N LEU A 95 3.38 4.25 25.46
CA LEU A 95 2.89 5.62 25.44
C LEU A 95 1.87 5.82 26.57
N PRO A 96 1.95 6.93 27.31
CA PRO A 96 0.94 7.26 28.32
C PRO A 96 -0.43 7.57 27.69
N GLU A 97 -0.42 8.03 26.42
CA GLU A 97 -1.61 8.36 25.66
C GLU A 97 -1.38 8.03 24.17
N ILE A 98 -2.43 7.56 23.50
CA ILE A 98 -2.44 7.36 22.05
C ILE A 98 -3.30 8.45 21.43
N THR A 99 -2.66 9.44 20.83
CA THR A 99 -3.36 10.51 20.10
C THR A 99 -3.60 10.09 18.65
N LEU A 100 -4.86 10.13 18.23
CA LEU A 100 -5.23 9.94 16.83
C LEU A 100 -5.36 11.29 16.14
N THR A 101 -4.81 11.40 14.95
CA THR A 101 -5.02 12.55 14.06
C THR A 101 -5.90 12.12 12.90
N MET A 102 -6.82 13.00 12.54
CA MET A 102 -7.66 12.85 11.35
C MET A 102 -7.35 14.00 10.42
N ASP A 103 -7.05 13.67 9.17
CA ASP A 103 -6.83 14.66 8.12
C ASP A 103 -7.68 14.34 6.91
N ARG A 104 -8.26 15.39 6.32
CA ARG A 104 -9.01 15.28 5.07
C ARG A 104 -8.08 15.67 3.94
N THR A 105 -7.84 14.71 3.06
CA THR A 105 -7.10 14.94 1.82
C THR A 105 -8.08 15.04 0.66
N ASP A 106 -8.19 16.22 0.07
CA ASP A 106 -8.94 16.44 -1.16
C ASP A 106 -8.02 16.14 -2.35
N TRP A 107 -8.38 15.13 -3.14
CA TRP A 107 -7.63 14.78 -4.34
C TRP A 107 -8.48 15.02 -5.58
N GLU A 108 -8.04 15.93 -6.45
CA GLU A 108 -8.65 16.11 -7.76
C GLU A 108 -8.01 15.16 -8.78
N LYS A 109 -8.82 14.32 -9.42
CA LYS A 109 -8.38 13.51 -10.55
C LYS A 109 -9.46 13.50 -11.64
N ARG A 110 -9.07 13.91 -12.86
CA ARG A 110 -9.97 14.00 -14.03
C ARG A 110 -11.23 14.82 -13.73
N CYS A 111 -11.05 16.01 -13.12
CA CYS A 111 -12.14 16.92 -12.74
C CYS A 111 -13.16 16.30 -11.76
N LYS A 112 -12.74 15.29 -10.99
CA LYS A 112 -13.52 14.72 -9.89
C LYS A 112 -12.74 14.88 -8.59
N TYR A 113 -13.39 15.47 -7.60
CA TYR A 113 -12.87 15.56 -6.24
C TYR A 113 -13.12 14.26 -5.49
N ILE A 114 -12.07 13.73 -4.90
CA ILE A 114 -12.10 12.54 -4.07
C ILE A 114 -11.63 12.97 -2.70
N ASN A 115 -12.55 12.90 -1.74
CA ASN A 115 -12.27 13.26 -0.36
C ASN A 115 -11.84 12.01 0.39
N ILE A 116 -10.57 11.93 0.75
CA ILE A 116 -10.03 10.82 1.53
C ILE A 116 -9.96 11.29 2.97
N LEU A 117 -10.69 10.62 3.87
CA LEU A 117 -10.53 10.82 5.30
C LEU A 117 -9.43 9.87 5.78
N SER A 118 -8.29 10.42 6.18
CA SER A 118 -7.18 9.63 6.72
C SER A 118 -7.19 9.67 8.24
N VAL A 119 -6.90 8.53 8.86
CA VAL A 119 -6.68 8.42 10.31
C VAL A 119 -5.26 7.93 10.53
N ALA A 120 -4.54 8.58 11.43
CA ALA A 120 -3.16 8.27 11.78
C ALA A 120 -2.95 8.32 13.29
N ILE A 121 -1.90 7.67 13.78
CA ILE A 121 -1.40 7.85 15.14
C ILE A 121 -0.38 9.00 15.10
N SER A 122 -0.55 9.98 15.98
CA SER A 122 0.48 11.00 16.22
C SER A 122 1.56 10.40 17.12
N TYR A 123 2.79 10.32 16.60
CA TYR A 123 3.93 9.80 17.34
C TYR A 123 5.18 10.64 17.06
N LYS A 124 5.73 11.28 18.11
CA LYS A 124 6.95 12.11 18.04
C LYS A 124 6.94 13.13 16.88
N GLY A 125 5.83 13.84 16.72
CA GLY A 125 5.66 14.84 15.65
C GLY A 125 5.46 14.26 14.25
N ARG A 126 5.19 12.95 14.12
CA ARG A 126 4.92 12.28 12.85
C ARG A 126 3.55 11.62 12.87
N ALA A 127 2.84 11.69 11.76
CA ALA A 127 1.60 10.96 11.55
C ALA A 127 1.93 9.56 10.98
N LEU A 128 1.64 8.51 11.75
CA LEU A 128 1.75 7.12 11.32
C LEU A 128 0.39 6.66 10.78
N PRO A 129 0.20 6.51 9.46
CA PRO A 129 -1.11 6.26 8.87
C PRO A 129 -1.67 4.90 9.31
N LEU A 130 -2.91 4.88 9.81
CA LEU A 130 -3.62 3.65 10.19
C LEU A 130 -4.48 3.13 9.04
N CYS A 131 -5.35 4.00 8.54
CA CYS A 131 -6.21 3.71 7.41
C CYS A 131 -6.66 5.01 6.73
N GLY A 132 -6.84 4.94 5.42
CA GLY A 132 -7.60 5.94 4.66
C GLY A 132 -8.98 5.39 4.35
N TRP A 133 -10.02 6.12 4.77
CA TRP A 133 -11.37 5.90 4.28
C TRP A 133 -11.53 6.62 2.95
N PHE A 134 -11.59 5.82 1.90
CA PHE A 134 -11.96 6.31 0.59
C PHE A 134 -13.48 6.41 0.51
N PRO A 135 -14.02 7.42 -0.20
CA PRO A 135 -15.42 7.44 -0.55
C PRO A 135 -15.75 6.23 -1.44
N ALA A 136 -17.02 5.85 -1.48
CA ALA A 136 -17.49 4.55 -1.98
C ALA A 136 -16.75 4.07 -3.26
N ARG A 137 -16.35 2.78 -3.28
CA ARG A 137 -15.49 2.13 -4.30
C ARG A 137 -15.81 2.40 -5.78
N LYS A 138 -17.01 2.87 -6.12
CA LYS A 138 -17.38 3.32 -7.48
C LYS A 138 -16.46 4.45 -7.96
N GLU A 139 -16.04 5.34 -7.08
CA GLU A 139 -15.14 6.46 -7.40
C GLU A 139 -13.70 5.99 -7.58
N ILE A 140 -13.23 5.03 -6.78
CA ILE A 140 -11.88 4.44 -6.90
C ILE A 140 -11.74 3.65 -8.22
N ALA A 141 -12.79 2.94 -8.65
CA ALA A 141 -12.79 2.19 -9.90
C ALA A 141 -12.59 3.10 -11.14
N LEU A 142 -13.12 4.33 -11.10
CA LEU A 142 -12.90 5.35 -12.13
C LEU A 142 -11.44 5.83 -12.22
N LEU A 143 -10.65 5.65 -11.15
CA LEU A 143 -9.25 6.06 -11.07
C LEU A 143 -8.29 5.02 -11.62
N THR A 144 -8.70 3.75 -11.66
CA THR A 144 -7.89 2.62 -12.12
C THR A 144 -8.30 2.13 -13.51
N SER A 145 -9.49 2.49 -14.00
CA SER A 145 -9.91 2.26 -15.38
C SER A 145 -9.12 3.18 -16.34
N GLY A 146 -7.97 2.66 -16.80
CA GLY A 146 -7.29 3.13 -17.99
C GLY A 146 -8.06 2.70 -19.24
N ASN A 147 -9.23 3.30 -19.48
CA ASN A 147 -9.73 3.36 -20.84
C ASN A 147 -8.92 4.44 -21.55
N VAL A 148 -8.04 3.97 -22.44
CA VAL A 148 -7.43 4.75 -23.50
C VAL A 148 -8.61 5.21 -24.37
N SER A 149 -8.90 6.50 -24.34
CA SER A 149 -9.57 7.18 -25.46
C SER A 149 -8.59 7.27 -26.61
#